data_AF-A0A2U1P1W7-F1
#
_entry.id   AF-A0A2U1P1W7-F1
#
_cell.length_a   1.000
_cell.length_b   1.000
_cell.length_c   1.000
_cell.angle_alpha   90.00
_cell.angle_beta   90.00
_cell.angle_gamma   90.00
#
_symmetry.space_group_name_H-M   'P 1'
#
loop_
_entity.id
_entity.type
_entity.pdbx_description
1 polymer ?
#
loop_
_entity_poly.entity_id
_entity_poly.type
_entity_poly.pdbx_seq_one_letter_code
_entity_poly.pdbx_strand_id
1 'polypeptide(L)'
;MKFAALRTSGSGGGDLLRRPNMEVNMENGRGSESWLDYEDQILEDTVPLVGFVRMILHSGKYESGERLSADHESMILQRLLAYHPESEKKIGSGIDYIMVGDHPDFESSRCMFIVRKNGDIEDFSYWKCIKGLIRKKYPLYADSFINQHFKKRRNFS
;
A
#
# COMPACT_ATOMS: atom_id res chain seq x y z
N MET A 1 -41.15 27.82 29.97
CA MET A 1 -40.61 26.93 28.91
C MET A 1 -41.06 25.50 29.20
N LYS A 2 -41.75 24.93 28.21
CA LYS A 2 -42.07 23.54 27.82
C LYS A 2 -42.19 22.38 28.84
N PHE A 3 -43.23 21.59 28.54
CA PHE A 3 -43.86 20.42 29.13
C PHE A 3 -43.06 19.10 29.11
N ALA A 4 -43.53 18.18 29.95
CA ALA A 4 -43.24 16.74 30.03
C ALA A 4 -43.77 15.92 28.84
N ALA A 5 -43.24 14.70 28.63
CA ALA A 5 -43.97 13.41 28.63
C ALA A 5 -43.17 12.25 27.98
N LEU A 6 -43.62 11.05 28.34
CA LEU A 6 -43.05 9.70 28.25
C LEU A 6 -43.54 8.93 26.99
N ARG A 7 -42.79 7.87 26.58
CA ARG A 7 -43.24 6.51 26.12
C ARG A 7 -42.84 5.99 24.70
N THR A 8 -42.53 4.67 24.72
CA THR A 8 -42.85 3.56 23.76
C THR A 8 -42.19 3.53 22.37
N SER A 9 -41.99 2.42 21.64
CA SER A 9 -41.90 0.94 21.79
C SER A 9 -41.88 0.34 20.35
N GLY A 10 -41.23 -0.81 20.11
CA GLY A 10 -41.40 -1.67 18.89
C GLY A 10 -40.35 -1.42 17.80
N SER A 11 -40.00 -2.34 16.86
CA SER A 11 -40.45 -3.67 16.41
C SER A 11 -39.29 -4.18 15.52
N GLY A 12 -38.79 -5.42 15.55
CA GLY A 12 -39.40 -6.60 14.95
C GLY A 12 -38.65 -7.05 13.66
N GLY A 13 -38.16 -8.30 13.65
CA GLY A 13 -37.75 -9.06 12.45
C GLY A 13 -36.28 -8.90 12.04
N GLY A 14 -35.51 -9.94 11.74
CA GLY A 14 -35.79 -11.36 11.63
C GLY A 14 -34.47 -12.09 11.35
N ASP A 15 -34.42 -13.32 11.85
CA ASP A 15 -33.37 -14.32 11.66
C ASP A 15 -32.85 -14.44 10.23
N LEU A 16 -31.58 -14.88 10.11
CA LEU A 16 -31.23 -16.18 9.54
C LEU A 16 -29.77 -16.14 9.06
N LEU A 17 -28.82 -16.52 9.92
CA LEU A 17 -27.73 -17.43 9.56
C LEU A 17 -27.18 -18.06 10.85
N ARG A 18 -27.60 -19.30 11.09
CA ARG A 18 -27.19 -20.17 12.20
C ARG A 18 -25.67 -20.32 12.26
N ARG A 19 -25.05 -19.85 13.34
CA ARG A 19 -23.65 -20.17 13.70
C ARG A 19 -23.59 -21.59 14.29
N PRO A 20 -22.58 -22.41 13.97
CA PRO A 20 -22.33 -23.63 14.72
C PRO A 20 -21.78 -23.28 16.11
N ASN A 21 -22.28 -24.00 17.11
CA ASN A 21 -21.99 -23.84 18.53
C ASN A 21 -20.54 -24.29 18.81
N MET A 22 -19.63 -23.34 19.05
CA MET A 22 -18.41 -23.60 19.81
C MET A 22 -18.55 -22.84 21.11
N GLU A 23 -18.99 -23.56 22.14
CA GLU A 23 -19.00 -23.07 23.50
C GLU A 23 -17.55 -22.84 23.95
N VAL A 24 -17.14 -21.58 23.97
CA VAL A 24 -16.01 -21.13 24.77
C VAL A 24 -16.54 -20.06 25.71
N ASN A 25 -16.81 -20.49 26.93
CA ASN A 25 -17.05 -19.63 28.07
C ASN A 25 -15.70 -19.13 28.58
N MET A 26 -15.49 -17.81 28.57
CA MET A 26 -14.98 -17.02 29.71
C MET A 26 -14.84 -15.55 29.30
N GLU A 27 -15.21 -14.69 30.25
CA GLU A 27 -15.56 -13.28 30.12
C GLU A 27 -14.40 -12.33 29.76
N ASN A 28 -14.81 -11.18 29.20
CA ASN A 28 -14.17 -9.85 29.14
C ASN A 28 -13.07 -9.55 28.10
N GLY A 29 -13.51 -9.05 26.93
CA GLY A 29 -13.26 -7.65 26.51
C GLY A 29 -11.93 -7.25 25.85
N ARG A 30 -12.03 -6.74 24.61
CA ARG A 30 -11.07 -5.91 23.82
C ARG A 30 -9.96 -6.65 23.04
N GLY A 31 -10.31 -7.18 21.87
CA GLY A 31 -9.33 -7.64 20.87
C GLY A 31 -9.51 -7.06 19.44
N SER A 32 -10.58 -6.31 19.17
CA SER A 32 -10.93 -5.86 17.80
C SER A 32 -10.66 -4.39 17.50
N GLU A 33 -10.61 -3.50 18.50
CA GLU A 33 -10.39 -2.06 18.26
C GLU A 33 -8.94 -1.72 17.91
N SER A 34 -7.98 -2.37 18.59
CA SER A 34 -6.55 -2.08 18.37
C SER A 34 -6.06 -2.48 16.98
N TRP A 35 -6.62 -3.53 16.38
CA TRP A 35 -6.21 -3.97 15.03
C TRP A 35 -6.69 -3.01 13.93
N LEU A 36 -7.89 -2.44 14.08
CA LEU A 36 -8.44 -1.49 13.11
C LEU A 36 -7.67 -0.16 13.11
N ASP A 37 -7.21 0.31 14.26
CA ASP A 37 -6.43 1.56 14.38
C ASP A 37 -5.11 1.49 13.59
N TYR A 38 -4.38 0.37 13.66
CA TYR A 38 -3.14 0.23 12.87
C TYR A 38 -3.40 0.02 11.38
N GLU A 39 -4.50 -0.63 11.01
CA GLU A 39 -4.88 -0.77 9.59
C GLU A 39 -5.10 0.60 8.96
N ASP A 40 -5.88 1.46 9.62
CA ASP A 40 -6.14 2.84 9.17
C ASP A 40 -4.84 3.66 9.08
N GLN A 41 -3.95 3.55 10.08
CA GLN A 41 -2.66 4.24 10.04
C GLN A 41 -1.76 3.77 8.89
N ILE A 42 -1.71 2.46 8.62
CA ILE A 42 -0.92 1.94 7.49
C ILE A 42 -1.55 2.41 6.15
N LEU A 43 -2.87 2.45 6.05
CA LEU A 43 -3.57 2.95 4.87
C LEU A 43 -3.33 4.44 4.65
N GLU A 44 -3.40 5.26 5.70
CA GLU A 44 -3.11 6.70 5.65
C GLU A 44 -1.71 6.99 5.10
N ASP A 45 -0.73 6.20 5.52
CA ASP A 45 0.64 6.29 5.04
C ASP A 45 0.81 5.84 3.57
N THR A 46 0.18 4.72 3.20
CA THR A 46 0.51 4.00 1.97
C THR A 46 -0.37 4.39 0.79
N VAL A 47 -1.64 4.75 1.01
CA VAL A 47 -2.58 5.12 -0.05
C VAL A 47 -2.07 6.35 -0.83
N PRO A 48 -1.59 7.44 -0.20
CA PRO A 48 -1.04 8.58 -0.93
C PRO A 48 0.19 8.21 -1.78
N LEU A 49 1.07 7.34 -1.26
CA LEU A 49 2.27 6.90 -1.99
C LEU A 49 1.90 6.04 -3.20
N VAL A 50 0.94 5.12 -3.06
CA VAL A 50 0.44 4.31 -4.17
C VAL A 50 -0.25 5.20 -5.21
N GLY A 51 -1.09 6.14 -4.76
CA GLY A 51 -1.73 7.13 -5.63
C GLY A 51 -0.71 7.95 -6.43
N PHE A 52 0.35 8.41 -5.77
CA PHE A 52 1.43 9.14 -6.40
C PHE A 52 2.16 8.33 -7.48
N VAL A 53 2.53 7.10 -7.19
CA VAL A 53 3.21 6.23 -8.19
C VAL A 53 2.27 5.93 -9.36
N ARG A 54 0.99 5.67 -9.10
CA ARG A 54 0.00 5.46 -10.16
C ARG A 54 -0.15 6.70 -11.04
N MET A 55 -0.09 7.90 -10.47
CA MET A 55 -0.08 9.14 -11.23
C MET A 55 1.16 9.20 -12.14
N ILE A 56 2.37 8.94 -11.62
CA ILE A 56 3.59 8.91 -12.43
C ILE A 56 3.47 7.92 -13.60
N LEU A 57 3.01 6.69 -13.32
CA LEU A 57 3.05 5.59 -14.29
C LEU A 57 1.87 5.58 -15.28
N HIS A 58 0.70 6.12 -14.90
CA HIS A 58 -0.54 5.85 -15.63
C HIS A 58 -1.39 7.09 -15.93
N SER A 59 -1.06 8.28 -15.41
CA SER A 59 -1.85 9.49 -15.72
C SER A 59 -1.54 10.11 -17.09
N GLY A 60 -0.49 9.66 -17.77
CA GLY A 60 0.04 10.32 -18.97
C GLY A 60 0.90 11.55 -18.66
N LYS A 61 1.23 11.83 -17.39
CA LYS A 61 2.12 12.93 -17.01
C LYS A 61 3.53 12.81 -17.60
N TYR A 62 4.02 11.58 -17.74
CA TYR A 62 5.34 11.27 -18.29
C TYR A 62 5.18 10.34 -19.47
N GLU A 63 5.99 10.56 -20.50
CA GLU A 63 6.16 9.65 -21.64
C GLU A 63 7.17 8.53 -21.35
N SER A 64 7.19 7.50 -22.19
CA SER A 64 8.18 6.42 -22.08
C SER A 64 9.59 6.95 -22.40
N GLY A 65 10.56 6.67 -21.55
CA GLY A 65 11.91 7.24 -21.59
C GLY A 65 12.05 8.62 -20.95
N GLU A 66 10.96 9.24 -20.47
CA GLU A 66 11.01 10.58 -19.89
C GLU A 66 11.56 10.57 -18.45
N ARG A 67 12.50 11.47 -18.18
CA ARG A 67 13.04 11.73 -16.84
C ARG A 67 11.98 12.37 -15.94
N LEU A 68 11.90 11.92 -14.69
CA LEU A 68 11.04 12.55 -13.68
C LEU A 68 11.50 13.98 -13.37
N SER A 69 10.56 14.85 -12.99
CA SER A 69 10.93 16.16 -12.43
C SER A 69 11.70 15.99 -11.13
N ALA A 70 12.55 16.97 -10.78
CA ALA A 70 13.39 16.90 -9.58
C ALA A 70 12.58 16.63 -8.29
N ASP A 71 11.40 17.24 -8.15
CA ASP A 71 10.52 17.04 -6.99
C ASP A 71 9.97 15.61 -6.92
N HIS A 72 9.54 15.07 -8.07
CA HIS A 72 9.01 13.71 -8.14
C HIS A 72 10.11 12.68 -7.92
N GLU A 73 11.28 12.88 -8.53
CA GLU A 73 12.47 12.05 -8.32
C GLU A 73 12.86 12.04 -6.83
N SER A 74 12.95 13.21 -6.19
CA SER A 74 13.26 13.32 -4.76
C SER A 74 12.26 12.56 -3.90
N MET A 75 10.96 12.65 -4.22
CA MET A 75 9.94 11.91 -3.48
C MET A 75 10.05 10.40 -3.67
N ILE A 76 10.28 9.92 -4.90
CA ILE A 76 10.51 8.49 -5.17
C ILE A 76 11.73 7.99 -4.40
N LEU A 77 12.84 8.72 -4.42
CA LEU A 77 14.08 8.32 -3.75
C LEU A 77 13.89 8.21 -2.24
N GLN A 78 13.33 9.25 -1.62
CA GLN A 78 13.22 9.35 -0.16
C GLN A 78 12.10 8.48 0.43
N ARG A 79 10.94 8.44 -0.24
CA ARG A 79 9.73 7.81 0.31
C ARG A 79 9.52 6.38 -0.16
N LEU A 80 10.21 5.96 -1.23
CA LEU A 80 10.08 4.60 -1.78
C LEU A 80 11.42 3.89 -1.87
N LEU A 81 12.35 4.35 -2.69
CA LEU A 81 13.56 3.58 -2.99
C LEU A 81 14.39 3.27 -1.73
N ALA A 82 14.43 4.21 -0.78
CA ALA A 82 15.08 4.02 0.53
C ALA A 82 14.54 2.82 1.33
N TYR A 83 13.32 2.35 1.03
CA TYR A 83 12.67 1.19 1.66
C TYR A 83 12.71 -0.08 0.81
N HIS A 84 13.31 -0.05 -0.38
CA HIS A 84 13.48 -1.26 -1.18
C HIS A 84 14.40 -2.24 -0.43
N PRO A 85 14.08 -3.56 -0.36
CA PRO A 85 14.92 -4.54 0.35
C PRO A 85 16.33 -4.69 -0.26
N GLU A 86 16.51 -4.30 -1.52
CA GLU A 86 17.81 -4.23 -2.21
C GLU A 86 18.21 -2.77 -2.51
N SER A 87 17.84 -1.79 -1.67
CA SER A 87 18.04 -0.36 -1.96
C SER A 87 19.49 0.00 -2.29
N GLU A 88 20.45 -0.48 -1.50
CA GLU A 88 21.89 -0.26 -1.73
C GLU A 88 22.33 -0.79 -3.09
N LYS A 89 21.89 -2.00 -3.44
CA LYS A 89 22.19 -2.62 -4.74
C LYS A 89 21.58 -1.82 -5.89
N LYS A 90 20.34 -1.33 -5.74
CA LYS A 90 19.65 -0.51 -6.75
C LYS A 90 20.35 0.84 -6.97
N ILE A 91 20.86 1.45 -5.90
CA ILE A 91 21.66 2.69 -5.97
C ILE A 91 23.00 2.42 -6.69
N GLY A 92 23.69 1.33 -6.34
CA GLY A 92 24.92 0.90 -6.99
C GLY A 92 25.98 1.99 -7.03
N SER A 93 26.43 2.37 -8.23
CA SER A 93 27.41 3.44 -8.47
C SER A 93 26.88 4.87 -8.25
N GLY A 94 25.64 5.00 -7.77
CA GLY A 94 24.94 6.27 -7.62
C GLY A 94 23.96 6.53 -8.76
N ILE A 95 22.86 7.18 -8.41
CA ILE A 95 21.76 7.50 -9.31
C ILE A 95 22.09 8.80 -10.04
N ASP A 96 21.86 8.82 -11.35
CA ASP A 96 21.86 10.03 -12.17
C ASP A 96 20.44 10.59 -12.25
N TYR A 97 19.48 9.75 -12.64
CA TYR A 97 18.06 10.10 -12.64
C TYR A 97 17.12 8.90 -12.62
N ILE A 98 15.82 9.16 -12.44
CA ILE A 98 14.74 8.19 -12.60
C ILE A 98 13.92 8.53 -13.85
N MET A 99 13.53 7.51 -14.61
CA MET A 99 12.64 7.65 -15.75
C MET A 99 11.49 6.64 -15.71
N VAL A 100 10.42 6.92 -16.46
CA VAL A 100 9.34 5.95 -16.71
C VAL A 100 9.64 5.23 -18.03
N GLY A 101 9.37 3.93 -18.10
CA GLY A 101 9.49 3.19 -19.36
C GLY A 101 8.49 2.05 -19.43
N ASP A 102 8.29 1.51 -20.63
CA ASP A 102 7.53 0.29 -20.86
C ASP A 102 8.39 -0.92 -20.49
N HIS A 103 7.81 -1.90 -19.79
CA HIS A 103 8.50 -3.12 -19.42
C HIS A 103 8.73 -3.97 -20.67
N PRO A 104 9.97 -4.37 -20.99
CA PRO A 104 10.29 -5.07 -22.23
C PRO A 104 9.57 -6.42 -22.38
N ASP A 105 9.34 -7.11 -21.25
CA ASP A 105 8.75 -8.47 -21.25
C ASP A 105 7.23 -8.53 -21.03
N PHE A 106 6.56 -7.40 -20.73
CA PHE A 106 5.13 -7.38 -20.41
C PHE A 106 4.43 -6.25 -21.15
N GLU A 107 3.78 -6.62 -22.27
CA GLU A 107 2.97 -5.71 -23.08
C GLU A 107 2.04 -4.89 -22.19
N SER A 108 2.10 -3.55 -22.34
CA SER A 108 1.30 -2.54 -21.63
C SER A 108 1.63 -2.25 -20.15
N SER A 109 2.70 -2.80 -19.57
CA SER A 109 3.10 -2.43 -18.20
C SER A 109 4.17 -1.35 -18.18
N ARG A 110 3.90 -0.22 -17.52
CA ARG A 110 4.85 0.87 -17.29
C ARG A 110 5.50 0.75 -15.92
N CYS A 111 6.81 0.93 -15.83
CA CYS A 111 7.56 0.93 -14.56
C CYS A 111 8.59 2.06 -14.48
N MET A 112 9.18 2.22 -13.30
CA MET A 112 10.25 3.19 -13.07
C MET A 112 11.61 2.50 -13.22
N PHE A 113 12.53 3.19 -13.86
CA PHE A 113 13.91 2.78 -14.06
C PHE A 113 14.86 3.77 -13.40
N ILE A 114 15.88 3.25 -12.75
CA ILE A 114 17.04 4.00 -12.28
C ILE A 114 18.05 4.03 -13.41
N VAL A 115 18.42 5.22 -13.85
CA VAL A 115 19.60 5.44 -14.68
C VAL A 115 20.74 5.83 -13.75
N ARG A 116 21.80 5.02 -13.75
CA ARG A 116 22.96 5.21 -12.89
C ARG A 116 24.00 6.10 -13.55
N LYS A 117 24.88 6.68 -12.73
CA LYS A 117 25.97 7.55 -13.21
C LYS A 117 26.96 6.85 -14.16
N ASN A 118 27.03 5.52 -14.13
CA ASN A 118 27.85 4.73 -15.04
C ASN A 118 27.13 4.35 -16.36
N GLY A 119 25.88 4.78 -16.54
CA GLY A 119 25.06 4.49 -17.72
C GLY A 119 24.19 3.23 -17.58
N ASP A 120 24.34 2.44 -16.52
CA ASP A 120 23.49 1.27 -16.31
C ASP A 120 22.04 1.68 -16.04
N ILE A 121 21.11 0.87 -16.55
CA ILE A 121 19.67 1.05 -16.37
C ILE A 121 19.11 -0.17 -15.64
N GLU A 122 18.37 0.06 -14.56
CA GLU A 122 17.75 -1.02 -13.79
C GLU A 122 16.35 -0.63 -13.33
N ASP A 123 15.38 -1.53 -13.47
CA ASP A 123 14.03 -1.32 -12.94
C ASP A 123 14.00 -1.46 -11.42
N PHE A 124 12.96 -0.93 -10.77
CA PHE A 124 12.64 -1.30 -9.40
C PHE A 124 11.14 -1.35 -9.17
N SER A 125 10.73 -2.26 -8.28
CA SER A 125 9.32 -2.45 -7.94
C SER A 125 8.91 -1.53 -6.81
N TYR A 126 8.04 -0.55 -7.08
CA TYR A 126 7.47 0.29 -6.02
C TYR A 126 6.69 -0.53 -4.98
N TRP A 127 6.09 -1.67 -5.36
CA TRP A 127 5.43 -2.55 -4.40
C TRP A 127 6.41 -3.17 -3.41
N LYS A 128 7.65 -3.50 -3.84
CA LYS A 128 8.70 -3.93 -2.91
C LYS A 128 9.06 -2.80 -1.95
N CYS A 129 9.12 -1.55 -2.43
CA CYS A 129 9.33 -0.37 -1.58
C CYS A 129 8.22 -0.17 -0.54
N ILE A 130 6.95 -0.19 -0.96
CA ILE A 130 5.80 -0.04 -0.05
C ILE A 130 5.80 -1.14 1.02
N LYS A 131 6.02 -2.40 0.63
CA LYS A 131 6.13 -3.51 1.59
C LYS A 131 7.30 -3.32 2.56
N GLY A 132 8.43 -2.81 2.08
CA GLY A 132 9.57 -2.47 2.94
C GLY A 132 9.28 -1.34 3.92
N LEU A 133 8.54 -0.31 3.48
CA LEU A 133 8.08 0.77 4.35
C LEU A 133 7.19 0.23 5.47
N ILE A 134 6.18 -0.58 5.11
CA ILE A 134 5.26 -1.18 6.08
C ILE A 134 6.03 -2.04 7.09
N ARG A 135 6.95 -2.88 6.63
CA ARG A 135 7.79 -3.71 7.51
C ARG A 135 8.68 -2.89 8.45
N LYS A 136 9.22 -1.78 7.97
CA LYS A 136 10.12 -0.92 8.76
C LYS A 136 9.36 -0.08 9.79
N LYS A 137 8.19 0.47 9.44
CA LYS A 137 7.41 1.36 10.31
C LYS A 137 6.43 0.62 11.22
N TYR A 138 5.89 -0.52 10.78
CA TYR A 138 4.85 -1.28 11.50
C TYR A 138 5.22 -2.77 11.65
N PRO A 139 6.38 -3.12 12.24
CA PRO A 139 6.93 -4.48 12.21
C PRO A 139 5.99 -5.54 12.80
N LEU A 140 5.20 -5.20 13.82
CA LEU A 140 4.28 -6.15 14.47
C LEU A 140 3.06 -6.52 13.62
N TYR A 141 2.63 -5.62 12.73
CA TYR A 141 1.40 -5.77 11.94
C TYR A 141 1.67 -6.02 10.46
N ALA A 142 2.91 -5.81 10.03
CA ALA A 142 3.30 -5.76 8.63
C ALA A 142 2.90 -7.00 7.84
N ASP A 143 3.25 -8.21 8.29
CA ASP A 143 2.97 -9.41 7.51
C ASP A 143 1.48 -9.75 7.47
N SER A 144 0.73 -9.48 8.55
CA SER A 144 -0.74 -9.62 8.56
C SER A 144 -1.37 -8.68 7.52
N PHE A 145 -1.03 -7.40 7.59
CA PHE A 145 -1.53 -6.37 6.66
C PHE A 145 -1.12 -6.68 5.21
N ILE A 146 0.15 -7.01 4.96
CA ILE A 146 0.65 -7.34 3.62
C ILE A 146 -0.10 -8.55 3.05
N ASN A 147 -0.33 -9.59 3.85
CA ASN A 147 -1.04 -10.79 3.41
C ASN A 147 -2.53 -10.55 3.18
N GLN A 148 -3.15 -9.61 3.90
CA GLN A 148 -4.55 -9.24 3.71
C GLN A 148 -4.75 -8.38 2.46
N HIS A 149 -3.93 -7.33 2.27
CA HIS A 149 -4.17 -6.29 1.27
C HIS A 149 -3.38 -6.46 -0.04
N PHE A 150 -2.28 -7.22 -0.05
CA PHE A 150 -1.39 -7.34 -1.22
C PHE A 150 -1.35 -8.76 -1.79
N LYS A 151 -2.41 -9.56 -1.59
CA LYS A 151 -2.50 -10.92 -2.16
C LYS A 151 -2.23 -10.85 -3.66
N LYS A 152 -1.39 -11.78 -4.14
CA LYS A 152 -1.07 -11.91 -5.57
C LYS A 152 -2.39 -11.98 -6.35
N ARG A 153 -2.53 -11.16 -7.39
CA ARG A 153 -3.49 -11.49 -8.46
C ARG A 153 -3.11 -12.90 -8.91
N ARG A 154 -4.04 -13.85 -8.81
CA ARG A 154 -3.90 -15.14 -9.49
C ARG A 154 -3.92 -14.76 -10.97
N ASN A 155 -2.75 -14.75 -11.61
CA ASN A 155 -2.69 -14.73 -13.06
C ASN A 155 -3.42 -15.99 -13.51
N PHE A 156 -4.62 -15.84 -14.06
CA PHE A 156 -5.18 -16.87 -14.93
C PHE A 156 -4.30 -16.86 -16.17
N SER A 157 -3.47 -17.90 -16.28
CA SER A 157 -2.84 -18.34 -17.52
C SER A 157 -3.91 -18.76 -18.52
#